data_AF-A0A9D2CKN8-F1
#
_entry.id   AF-A0A9D2CKN8-F1
#
_cell.length_a   1.000
_cell.length_b   1.000
_cell.length_c   1.000
_cell.angle_alpha   90.00
_cell.angle_beta   90.00
_cell.angle_gamma   90.00
#
_symmetry.space_group_name_H-M   'P 1'
#
loop_
_entity.id
_entity.type
_entity.pdbx_description
1 polymer ?
#
loop_
_entity_poly.entity_id
_entity_poly.type
_entity_poly.pdbx_seq_one_letter_code
_entity_poly.pdbx_strand_id
1 'polypeptide(L)' 'MKEDKRRFSSVLRDNAIHRMYEEEKRKAGDYAPYLSKGYYYGRIQEQTGLSFRMISQILNHTEETGNV' A
#
# COMPACT_ATOMS: atom_id res chain seq x y z
N MET A 1 5.44 -7.69 -22.21
CA MET A 1 4.94 -6.68 -21.24
C MET A 1 3.44 -6.54 -21.44
N LYS A 2 2.63 -6.72 -20.38
CA LYS A 2 1.20 -6.39 -20.46
C LYS A 2 1.05 -4.92 -20.09
N GLU A 3 0.51 -4.11 -20.98
CA GLU A 3 0.10 -2.75 -20.64
C GLU A 3 -0.96 -2.81 -19.54
N ASP A 4 -0.67 -2.12 -18.43
CA ASP A 4 -1.65 -1.91 -17.38
C ASP A 4 -2.69 -0.90 -17.90
N LYS A 5 -3.90 -1.37 -18.21
CA LYS A 5 -4.99 -0.53 -18.76
C LYS A 5 -5.52 0.52 -17.77
N ARG A 6 -4.96 0.58 -16.56
CA ARG A 6 -5.34 1.51 -15.50
C ARG A 6 -4.79 2.90 -15.76
N ARG A 7 -5.48 3.93 -15.26
CA ARG A 7 -5.02 5.32 -15.32
C ARG A 7 -3.67 5.44 -14.61
N PHE A 8 -2.74 6.15 -15.23
CA PHE A 8 -1.40 6.36 -14.69
C PHE A 8 -1.40 6.90 -13.24
N SER A 9 -2.25 7.88 -12.94
CA SER A 9 -2.39 8.41 -11.57
C SER A 9 -2.85 7.38 -10.54
N SER A 10 -3.67 6.40 -10.96
CA SER A 10 -4.08 5.30 -10.09
C SER A 10 -2.92 4.36 -9.81
N VAL A 11 -2.13 4.03 -10.83
CA VAL A 11 -0.92 3.20 -10.67
C VAL A 11 0.08 3.87 -9.73
N LEU A 12 0.34 5.17 -9.89
CA LEU A 12 1.24 5.92 -9.01
C LEU A 12 0.77 5.90 -7.55
N ARG A 13 -0.52 6.15 -7.30
CA ARG A 13 -1.09 6.09 -5.95
C ARG A 13 -0.97 4.69 -5.37
N ASP A 14 -1.35 3.66 -6.13
CA ASP A 14 -1.37 2.29 -5.65
C ASP A 14 0.06 1.81 -5.31
N ASN A 15 1.05 2.13 -6.16
CA ASN A 15 2.46 1.89 -5.88
C ASN A 15 2.96 2.63 -4.64
N ALA A 16 2.55 3.89 -4.43
CA ALA A 16 2.90 4.63 -3.22
C ALA A 16 2.36 3.94 -1.95
N ILE A 17 1.13 3.42 -1.99
CA ILE A 17 0.53 2.70 -0.85
C ILE A 17 1.28 1.40 -0.55
N HIS A 18 1.67 0.64 -1.58
CA HIS A 18 2.52 -0.56 -1.40
C HIS A 18 3.84 -0.22 -0.73
N ARG A 19 4.52 0.85 -1.19
CA ARG A 19 5.78 1.30 -0.59
C ARG A 19 5.62 1.73 0.87
N MET A 20 4.58 2.50 1.18
CA MET A 20 4.30 2.92 2.56
C MET A 20 4.03 1.72 3.46
N TYR A 21 3.31 0.71 2.97
CA TYR A 21 3.04 -0.51 3.72
C TYR A 21 4.32 -1.28 4.06
N GLU A 22 5.21 -1.47 3.07
CA GLU A 22 6.50 -2.12 3.28
C GLU A 22 7.45 -1.27 4.15
N GLU A 23 7.38 0.05 4.04
CA GLU A 23 8.15 0.95 4.92
C GLU A 23 7.68 0.86 6.38
N GLU A 24 6.37 0.87 6.65
CA GLU A 24 5.85 0.71 8.01
C GLU A 24 6.15 -0.68 8.58
N LYS A 25 6.11 -1.74 7.77
CA LYS A 25 6.60 -3.07 8.18
C LYS A 25 8.09 -3.04 8.52
N ARG A 26 8.91 -2.41 7.69
CA ARG A 26 10.36 -2.29 7.92
C ARG A 26 10.66 -1.50 9.20
N LYS A 27 9.89 -0.43 9.49
CA LYS A 27 9.97 0.34 10.73
C LYS A 27 9.58 -0.50 11.95
N ALA A 28 8.58 -1.36 11.82
CA ALA A 28 8.17 -2.27 12.88
C ALA A 28 9.22 -3.36 13.18
N GLY A 29 10.04 -3.72 12.19
CA GLY A 29 11.14 -4.69 12.36
C GLY A 29 10.64 -6.02 12.92
N ASP A 30 11.24 -6.48 14.01
CA ASP A 30 10.91 -7.75 14.66
C ASP A 30 9.47 -7.80 15.22
N TYR A 31 8.84 -6.64 15.42
CA TYR A 31 7.45 -6.56 15.86
C TYR A 31 6.45 -6.76 14.72
N ALA A 32 6.89 -6.67 13.46
CA ALA A 32 5.99 -6.72 12.31
C ALA A 32 5.07 -7.95 12.26
N PRO A 33 5.53 -9.18 12.60
CA PRO A 33 4.66 -10.36 12.64
C PRO A 33 3.54 -10.29 13.68
N TYR A 34 3.70 -9.46 14.71
CA TYR A 34 2.74 -9.32 15.82
C TYR A 34 1.73 -8.19 15.59
N LEU A 35 1.94 -7.35 14.58
CA LEU A 35 1.07 -6.22 14.27
C LEU A 35 -0.05 -6.65 13.31
N SER A 36 -1.27 -6.19 13.60
CA SER A 36 -2.41 -6.46 12.74
C SER A 36 -2.34 -5.66 11.44
N LYS A 37 -3.00 -6.14 10.38
CA LYS A 37 -3.18 -5.33 9.15
C LYS A 37 -3.83 -3.97 9.44
N GLY A 38 -4.73 -3.91 10.41
CA GLY A 38 -5.41 -2.69 10.83
C GLY A 38 -4.45 -1.63 11.39
N TYR A 39 -3.39 -2.03 12.09
CA TYR A 39 -2.34 -1.12 12.55
C TYR A 39 -1.71 -0.39 11.37
N TYR A 40 -1.24 -1.14 10.37
CA TYR A 40 -0.61 -0.58 9.18
C TYR A 40 -1.57 0.27 8.35
N TYR A 41 -2.83 -0.17 8.21
CA TYR A 41 -3.84 0.59 7.49
C TYR A 41 -4.12 1.93 8.18
N GLY A 42 -4.11 1.96 9.52
CA GLY A 42 -4.18 3.19 10.32
C GLY A 42 -3.04 4.16 10.00
N ARG A 43 -1.79 3.67 10.03
CA ARG A 43 -0.60 4.47 9.73
C ARG A 43 -0.61 5.06 8.33
N ILE A 44 -1.08 4.30 7.34
CA ILE A 44 -1.21 4.76 5.95
C ILE A 44 -2.37 5.76 5.81
N GLN A 45 -3.49 5.53 6.50
CA GLN A 45 -4.63 6.44 6.51
C GLN A 45 -4.24 7.80 7.10
N GLU A 46 -3.49 7.83 8.21
CA GLU A 46 -3.01 9.08 8.83
C GLU A 46 -2.18 9.93 7.85
N GLN A 47 -1.41 9.30 6.97
CA GLN A 47 -0.52 9.98 6.02
C GLN A 47 -1.22 10.37 4.71
N THR A 48 -2.24 9.63 4.29
CA THR A 48 -2.84 9.76 2.94
C THR A 48 -4.29 10.24 2.95
N GLY A 49 -4.97 10.15 4.09
CA GLY A 49 -6.42 10.37 4.21
C GLY A 49 -7.29 9.29 3.55
N LEU A 50 -6.70 8.23 2.99
CA LEU A 50 -7.47 7.16 2.34
C LEU A 50 -8.23 6.30 3.34
N SER A 51 -9.41 5.82 2.95
CA SER A 51 -10.18 4.88 3.77
C SER A 51 -9.49 3.52 3.87
N PHE A 52 -9.72 2.82 4.98
CA PHE A 52 -9.25 1.44 5.18
C PHE A 52 -9.69 0.51 4.05
N ARG A 53 -10.92 0.70 3.54
CA ARG A 53 -11.43 -0.08 2.40
C ARG A 53 -10.56 0.10 1.16
N MET A 54 -10.19 1.34 0.84
CA MET A 54 -9.35 1.63 -0.33
C MET A 54 -7.93 1.10 -0.15
N ILE A 55 -7.32 1.30 1.03
CA ILE A 55 -5.99 0.78 1.34
C ILE A 55 -5.98 -0.75 1.24
N SER A 56 -6.97 -1.41 1.85
CA SER A 56 -7.13 -2.87 1.78
C SER A 56 -7.34 -3.33 0.33
N GLN A 57 -8.14 -2.63 -0.46
CA GLN A 57 -8.38 -3.00 -1.85
C GLN A 57 -7.09 -2.91 -2.68
N ILE A 58 -6.30 -1.86 -2.50
CA ILE A 58 -5.01 -1.68 -3.18
C ILE A 58 -4.06 -2.80 -2.77
N LEU A 59 -3.82 -2.98 -1.47
CA LEU A 59 -2.82 -3.93 -0.98
C LEU A 59 -3.13 -5.39 -1.30
N ASN A 60 -4.41 -5.77 -1.44
CA ASN A 60 -4.79 -7.17 -1.69
C ASN A 60 -5.15 -7.47 -3.16
N HIS A 61 -5.39 -6.45 -4.00
CA HIS A 61 -5.85 -6.66 -5.38
C HIS A 61 -5.03 -5.92 -6.45
N THR A 62 -3.95 -5.26 -6.05
CA THR A 62 -2.98 -4.70 -6.99
C THR A 62 -1.59 -5.16 -6.59
N GLU A 63 -0.69 -5.23 -7.56
CA GLU A 63 0.72 -5.48 -7.32
C GLU A 63 1.48 -4.16 -7.52
N GLU A 64 2.61 -4.01 -6.83
CA GLU A 64 3.52 -2.91 -7.14
C GLU A 64 4.09 -3.15 -8.54
N THR A 65 3.58 -2.40 -9.52
CA THR A 65 4.13 -2.42 -10.87
C THR A 65 5.41 -1.58 -10.83
N GLY A 66 6.54 -2.23 -10.57
CA GLY A 66 7.86 -1.60 -10.65
C GLY A 66 8.07 -1.02 -12.06
N ASN A 67 8.40 0.27 -12.11
CA ASN A 67 8.57 1.13 -13.30
C ASN A 67 7.29 1.59 -14.00
N VAL A 68 6.97 2.86 -13.75
CA VAL A 68 6.73 3.83 -14.82
C VAL A 68 7.68 5.00 -14.62
#